data_AF-A0A3B9Y3B2-F1
#
_entry.id   AF-A0A3B9Y3B2-F1
#
_cell.length_a   1.000
_cell.length_b   1.000
_cell.length_c   1.000
_cell.angle_alpha   90.00
_cell.angle_beta   90.00
_cell.angle_gamma   90.00
#
_symmetry.space_group_name_H-M   'P 1'
#
loop_
_entity.id
_entity.type
_entity.pdbx_description
1 polymer ?
#
loop_
_entity_poly.entity_id
_entity_poly.type
_entity_poly.pdbx_seq_one_letter_code
_entity_poly.pdbx_strand_id
1 'polypeptide(L)' 'MAEPFVVLDPTLEVEVARVERAARANQVGRIGLLDNGKTNSEQLLKLVAHKMAEAYPGVEIRYYRKPGAYRP' A
#
# COMPACT_ATOMS: atom_id res chain seq x y z
N MET A 1 19.09 45.51 -1.70
CA MET A 1 17.93 45.10 -0.89
C MET A 1 18.26 43.72 -0.35
N ALA A 2 18.37 43.54 0.97
CA ALA A 2 18.73 42.26 1.55
C ALA A 2 17.51 41.32 1.50
N GLU A 3 17.71 40.10 1.02
CA GLU A 3 16.66 39.08 1.00
C GLU A 3 16.30 38.68 2.44
N PRO A 4 15.01 38.53 2.77
CA PRO A 4 14.61 38.08 4.10
C PRO A 4 15.07 36.63 4.29
N PHE A 5 15.91 36.39 5.29
CA PHE A 5 16.28 35.03 5.71
C PHE A 5 15.32 34.58 6.82
N VAL A 6 14.89 33.31 6.74
CA VAL A 6 14.04 32.69 7.76
C VAL A 6 14.93 31.96 8.75
N VAL A 7 14.88 32.38 10.01
CA VAL A 7 15.54 31.66 11.12
C VAL A 7 14.57 30.58 11.61
N LEU A 8 14.91 29.32 11.35
CA LEU A 8 14.21 28.17 11.92
C LEU A 8 14.82 27.88 13.29
N ASP A 9 14.14 28.29 14.36
CA ASP A 9 14.53 27.94 15.72
C ASP A 9 14.21 26.45 15.97
N PRO A 10 15.21 25.59 16.24
CA PRO A 10 14.99 24.16 16.49
C PRO A 10 14.26 23.88 17.82
N THR A 11 14.04 24.89 18.66
CA THR A 11 13.27 24.81 19.91
C THR A 11 11.82 25.27 19.76
N LEU A 12 11.43 25.75 18.57
CA LEU A 12 10.05 26.10 18.29
C LEU A 12 9.23 24.81 18.19
N GLU A 13 8.35 24.57 19.17
CA GLU A 13 7.34 23.51 19.06
C GLU A 13 6.37 23.89 17.92
N VAL A 14 6.61 23.29 16.75
CA VAL A 14 5.70 23.43 15.61
C VAL A 14 4.42 22.70 15.98
N GLU A 15 3.34 23.45 16.25
CA GLU A 15 2.00 22.90 16.35
C GLU A 15 1.58 22.35 14.98
N VAL A 16 1.99 21.12 14.70
CA VAL A 16 1.54 20.39 13.51
C VAL A 16 0.07 20.08 13.69
N ALA A 17 -0.76 20.50 12.74
CA ALA A 17 -2.17 20.14 12.69
C ALA A 17 -2.30 18.62 12.86
N ARG A 18 -2.96 18.21 13.94
CA ARG A 18 -3.21 16.81 14.25
C ARG A 18 -4.22 16.28 13.25
N VAL A 19 -3.74 15.83 12.10
CA VAL A 19 -4.60 15.24 11.07
C VAL A 19 -5.22 13.98 11.65
N GLU A 20 -6.54 14.00 11.85
CA GLU A 20 -7.31 12.83 12.25
C GLU A 20 -7.08 11.73 11.21
N ARG A 21 -6.32 10.71 11.59
CA ARG A 21 -6.10 9.55 10.72
C ARG A 21 -7.41 8.81 10.61
N ALA A 22 -7.81 8.47 9.39
CA ALA A 22 -8.96 7.60 9.16
C ALA A 22 -8.83 6.33 10.03
N ALA A 23 -9.95 5.91 10.63
CA ALA A 23 -9.99 4.72 11.45
C ALA A 23 -9.47 3.52 10.65
N ARG A 24 -8.52 2.77 11.21
CA ARG A 24 -8.07 1.52 10.60
C ARG A 24 -9.24 0.55 10.56
N ALA A 25 -9.48 -0.07 9.42
CA ALA A 25 -10.48 -1.12 9.32
C ALA A 25 -10.11 -2.24 10.30
N ASN A 26 -11.05 -2.59 11.19
CA ASN A 26 -10.81 -3.59 12.25
C ASN A 26 -10.67 -5.01 11.69
N GLN A 27 -11.13 -5.25 10.46
CA GLN A 27 -11.04 -6.54 9.78
C GLN A 27 -10.79 -6.37 8.28
N VAL A 28 -9.93 -7.22 7.74
CA VAL A 28 -9.69 -7.32 6.30
C VAL A 28 -10.63 -8.39 5.75
N GLY A 29 -11.70 -7.99 5.05
CA GLY A 29 -12.62 -8.94 4.43
C GLY A 29 -12.23 -9.36 3.00
N ARG A 30 -11.37 -8.57 2.34
CA ARG A 30 -10.98 -8.78 0.94
C ARG A 30 -9.54 -8.38 0.69
N ILE A 31 -8.82 -9.18 -0.08
CA ILE A 31 -7.45 -8.91 -0.53
C ILE A 31 -7.42 -8.96 -2.06
N GLY A 32 -6.83 -7.94 -2.68
CA GLY A 32 -6.58 -7.89 -4.11
C GLY A 32 -5.11 -8.19 -4.43
N LEU A 33 -4.87 -9.17 -5.30
CA LEU A 33 -3.56 -9.51 -5.83
C LEU A 33 -3.42 -8.96 -7.25
N LEU A 34 -2.43 -8.09 -7.46
CA LEU A 34 -2.22 -7.40 -8.73
C LEU A 34 -0.97 -7.94 -9.45
N ASP A 35 -1.20 -8.54 -10.61
CA ASP A 35 -0.15 -8.99 -11.51
C ASP A 35 0.33 -7.82 -12.40
N ASN A 36 1.61 -7.48 -12.25
CA ASN A 36 2.29 -6.41 -12.98
C ASN A 36 3.15 -6.93 -14.15
N GLY A 37 3.02 -8.20 -14.54
CA GLY A 37 3.63 -8.75 -15.77
C GLY A 37 5.11 -9.03 -15.69
N LYS A 38 5.65 -9.29 -14.50
CA LYS A 38 7.04 -9.73 -14.36
C LYS A 38 7.14 -11.23 -14.66
N THR A 39 8.30 -11.69 -15.10
CA THR A 39 8.56 -13.13 -15.26
C THR A 39 8.21 -13.87 -13.97
N ASN A 40 7.46 -14.98 -14.09
CA ASN A 40 6.99 -15.82 -12.98
C ASN A 40 6.02 -15.16 -11.98
N SER A 41 5.53 -13.93 -12.23
CA SER A 41 4.60 -13.25 -11.32
C SER A 41 3.32 -14.05 -11.11
N GLU A 42 2.80 -14.69 -12.16
CA GLU A 42 1.58 -15.49 -12.09
C GLU A 42 1.72 -16.67 -11.11
N GLN A 43 2.81 -17.44 -11.20
CA GLN A 43 3.03 -18.59 -10.34
C GLN A 43 3.20 -18.16 -8.87
N LEU A 44 3.96 -17.08 -8.65
CA LEU A 44 4.19 -16.54 -7.32
C LEU A 44 2.91 -15.99 -6.70
N LEU A 45 2.09 -15.27 -7.46
CA LEU A 45 0.81 -14.73 -6.99
C LEU A 45 -0.19 -15.86 -6.67
N LYS A 46 -0.19 -16.94 -7.45
CA LYS A 46 -0.97 -18.15 -7.13
C LYS A 46 -0.57 -18.77 -5.80
N LEU A 47 0.74 -18.91 -5.56
CA LEU A 47 1.26 -19.43 -4.29
C LEU A 47 0.89 -18.52 -3.11
N VAL A 48 1.03 -17.20 -3.29
CA VAL A 48 0.69 -16.21 -2.27
C VAL A 48 -0.79 -16.31 -1.90
N ALA A 49 -1.69 -16.38 -2.89
CA ALA A 49 -3.10 -16.52 -2.60
C ALA A 49 -3.45 -17.80 -1.84
N HIS A 50 -2.83 -18.92 -2.21
CA HIS A 50 -3.03 -20.18 -1.50
C HIS A 50 -2.66 -20.03 -0.02
N LYS A 51 -1.47 -19.51 0.25
CA LYS A 51 -1.02 -19.27 1.64
C LYS A 51 -1.89 -18.28 2.39
N MET A 52 -2.39 -17.25 1.71
CA MET A 52 -3.30 -16.28 2.32
C MET A 52 -4.67 -16.89 2.64
N ALA A 53 -5.18 -17.78 1.79
CA ALA A 53 -6.43 -18.49 2.04
C ALA A 53 -6.32 -19.44 3.25
N GLU A 54 -5.16 -20.10 3.39
CA GLU A 54 -4.87 -20.95 4.56
C GLU A 54 -4.73 -20.13 5.85
N ALA A 55 -4.02 -19.00 5.80
CA ALA A 55 -3.76 -18.17 6.97
C ALA A 55 -4.99 -17.38 7.45
N TYR A 56 -5.90 -17.04 6.53
CA TYR A 56 -7.06 -16.20 6.81
C TYR A 56 -8.35 -16.81 6.24
N PRO A 57 -8.88 -17.88 6.85
CA PRO A 57 -10.13 -18.49 6.44
C PRO A 57 -11.27 -17.49 6.57
N GLY A 58 -11.87 -17.11 5.45
CA GLY A 58 -12.95 -16.13 5.37
C GLY A 58 -12.60 -14.83 4.63
N VAL A 59 -11.35 -14.64 4.23
CA VAL A 59 -10.93 -13.50 3.39
C VAL A 59 -11.16 -13.80 1.92
N GLU A 60 -11.87 -12.92 1.22
CA GLU A 60 -12.06 -13.02 -0.24
C GLU A 60 -10.79 -12.58 -0.97
N ILE A 61 -10.15 -13.49 -1.70
CA ILE A 61 -8.97 -13.17 -2.52
C ILE A 61 -9.40 -12.96 -3.97
N ARG A 62 -9.11 -11.77 -4.51
CA ARG A 62 -9.36 -11.41 -5.91
C ARG A 62 -8.07 -11.20 -6.66
N TYR A 63 -8.06 -11.63 -7.91
CA TYR A 63 -6.93 -11.44 -8.81
C TYR A 63 -7.23 -10.39 -9.85
N TYR A 64 -6.27 -9.51 -10.07
CA TYR A 64 -6.30 -8.49 -11.08
C TYR A 64 -5.01 -8.57 -11.88
N ARG A 65 -5.12 -8.51 -13.20
CA ARG A 65 -3.96 -8.44 -14.10
C ARG A 65 -4.01 -7.11 -14.82
N LYS A 66 -2.92 -6.34 -14.77
CA LYS A 66 -2.88 -5.05 -15.48
C LYS A 66 -2.91 -5.28 -17.00
N PRO A 67 -3.73 -4.52 -17.76
CA PRO A 67 -3.59 -4.46 -19.20
C PRO A 67 -2.21 -3.87 -19.54
N GLY A 68 -1.35 -4.65 -20.18
CA GLY A 68 0.06 -4.27 -20.47
C GLY A 68 1.11 -5.20 -19.85
N ALA A 69 0.71 -6.05 -18.90
CA ALA A 69 1.55 -7.10 -18.31
C ALA A 69 1.95 -8.23 -19.29
N TYR A 70 1.53 -8.16 -20.56
CA TYR A 70 1.65 -9.20 -21.58
C TYR A 70 2.80 -8.97 -22.58
N ARG A 71 3.64 -7.95 -22.39
CA ARG A 71 4.79 -7.76 -23.29
C ARG A 71 5.95 -8.63 -22.76
N PRO A 72 6.29 -9.75 -23.43
CA PRO A 72 7.48 -10.53 -23.08
C PRO A 72 8.76 -9.71 -23.20
#